data_AF-A0A3C1V4W4-F1
#
_entry.id   AF-A0A3C1V4W4-F1
#
_cell.length_a   1.000
_cell.length_b   1.000
_cell.length_c   1.000
_cell.angle_alpha   90.00
_cell.angle_beta   90.00
_cell.angle_gamma   90.00
#
_symmetry.space_group_name_H-M   'P 1'
#
loop_
_entity.id
_entity.type
_entity.pdbx_description
1 polymer ?
#
loop_
_entity_poly.entity_id
_entity_poly.type
_entity_poly.pdbx_seq_one_letter_code
_entity_poly.pdbx_strand_id
1 'polypeptide(L)'
;MDPEEITGRIGAQTAKQVIIQKIREAERDSIHDEYEEQVGQMVSGLVTRFDGGVATVSLGVTEAILPRSEQIPGESFHVNERIRATIFEVRKSGSRVKIILSRIRPQLVQRLFEQEIPEIIDGVIEIRAISREPGYRSKVAVISSDNRVDCVGACVGVRGNRIKNIVEELGGERIDIVRWNDDLQVLVPNALQPAEVDEVILCQMLGRGIVLVGEDQLSLAIGRRGQNVRLASKLCGWDIEIMTREELDQQIERAVDGFSSIEGLEESVAERLVGEGFLSYDDLSVIEPDDLMEMGELSAEAVDAIVNEAENRATVAEEAAANERRKQREQEHVEEVPGEVEVGDAEEETPPAGEEVP
;
A
#
# COMPACT_ATOMS: atom_id res chain seq x y z
N MET A 1 -11.33 70.67 8.76
CA MET A 1 -10.16 69.76 8.65
C MET A 1 -9.58 69.99 7.29
N ASP A 2 -8.31 70.37 7.22
CA ASP A 2 -7.67 70.70 5.96
C ASP A 2 -7.55 69.45 5.07
N PRO A 3 -7.81 69.56 3.75
CA PRO A 3 -7.72 68.43 2.82
C PRO A 3 -6.34 67.75 2.81
N GLU A 4 -5.27 68.50 3.09
CA GLU A 4 -3.90 68.00 3.20
C GLU A 4 -3.68 67.14 4.44
N GLU A 5 -4.26 67.50 5.60
CA GLU A 5 -4.20 66.67 6.81
C GLU A 5 -4.95 65.34 6.64
N ILE A 6 -6.09 65.37 5.96
CA ILE A 6 -6.88 64.16 5.65
C ILE A 6 -6.10 63.26 4.69
N THR A 7 -5.44 63.84 3.68
CA THR A 7 -4.63 63.10 2.69
C THR A 7 -3.36 62.51 3.31
N GLY A 8 -2.68 63.25 4.20
CA GLY A 8 -1.53 62.74 4.96
C GLY A 8 -1.89 61.61 5.93
N ARG A 9 -3.05 61.71 6.60
CA ARG A 9 -3.54 60.66 7.50
C ARG A 9 -3.92 59.37 6.75
N ILE A 10 -4.59 59.50 5.60
CA ILE A 10 -4.94 58.36 4.74
C ILE A 10 -3.66 57.71 4.18
N GLY A 11 -2.71 58.50 3.68
CA GLY A 11 -1.42 58.00 3.18
C GLY A 11 -0.59 57.27 4.25
N ALA A 12 -0.55 57.78 5.48
CA ALA A 12 0.14 57.12 6.59
C ALA A 12 -0.53 55.79 7.00
N GLN A 13 -1.87 55.71 6.98
CA GLN A 13 -2.60 54.47 7.21
C GLN A 13 -2.36 53.43 6.11
N THR A 14 -2.35 53.85 4.84
CA THR A 14 -2.03 52.98 3.70
C THR A 14 -0.59 52.49 3.78
N ALA A 15 0.38 53.35 4.09
CA ALA A 15 1.78 52.95 4.27
C ALA A 15 1.95 51.93 5.40
N LYS A 16 1.27 52.13 6.55
CA LYS A 16 1.24 51.16 7.64
C LYS A 16 0.69 49.80 7.19
N GLN A 17 -0.38 49.79 6.40
CA GLN A 17 -0.98 48.56 5.89
C GLN A 17 -0.04 47.82 4.92
N VAL A 18 0.62 48.54 4.02
CA VAL A 18 1.63 47.98 3.10
C VAL A 18 2.81 47.40 3.87
N ILE A 19 3.31 48.10 4.90
CA ILE A 19 4.40 47.58 5.75
C ILE A 19 3.98 46.30 6.47
N ILE A 20 2.79 46.27 7.09
CA ILE A 20 2.29 45.06 7.77
C ILE A 20 2.15 43.89 6.79
N GLN A 21 1.65 44.16 5.58
CA GLN A 21 1.54 43.13 4.54
C GLN A 21 2.92 42.60 4.14
N LYS A 22 3.91 43.48 3.93
CA LYS A 22 5.28 43.09 3.59
C LYS A 22 5.96 42.29 4.70
N ILE A 23 5.72 42.64 5.97
CA ILE A 23 6.20 41.86 7.11
C ILE A 23 5.58 40.46 7.10
N ARG A 24 4.27 40.35 6.88
CA ARG A 24 3.59 39.03 6.81
C ARG A 24 4.04 38.20 5.61
N GLU A 25 4.30 38.82 4.47
CA GLU A 25 4.85 38.16 3.28
C GLU A 25 6.25 37.60 3.57
N ALA A 26 7.11 38.39 4.23
CA ALA A 26 8.45 37.96 4.61
C ALA A 26 8.43 36.84 5.67
N GLU A 27 7.57 36.94 6.68
CA GLU A 27 7.39 35.88 7.70
C GLU A 27 6.87 34.59 7.07
N ARG A 28 5.88 34.69 6.17
CA ARG A 28 5.37 33.55 5.40
C ARG A 28 6.48 32.90 4.56
N ASP A 29 7.27 33.69 3.84
CA ASP A 29 8.32 33.16 2.99
C ASP A 29 9.40 32.46 3.83
N SER A 30 9.80 33.04 4.96
CA SER A 30 10.72 32.40 5.91
C SER A 30 10.20 31.07 6.44
N ILE A 31 8.94 31.00 6.88
CA ILE A 31 8.33 29.76 7.41
C ILE A 31 8.20 28.72 6.29
N HIS A 32 7.80 29.14 5.10
CA HIS A 32 7.68 28.24 3.96
C HIS A 32 9.02 27.59 3.64
N ASP A 33 10.06 28.39 3.49
CA ASP A 33 11.37 27.88 3.07
C ASP A 33 11.97 26.94 4.14
N GLU A 34 11.77 27.24 5.44
CA GLU A 34 12.15 26.35 6.54
C GLU A 34 11.45 24.98 6.49
N TYR A 35 10.13 24.96 6.32
CA TYR A 35 9.36 23.71 6.36
C TYR A 35 9.39 22.94 5.03
N GLU A 36 9.63 23.60 3.91
CA GLU A 36 9.79 22.95 2.60
C GLU A 36 11.05 22.06 2.60
N GLU A 37 12.15 22.53 3.20
CA GLU A 37 13.36 21.71 3.41
C GLU A 37 13.13 20.52 4.34
N GLN A 38 12.08 20.56 5.16
CA GLN A 38 11.71 19.52 6.11
C GLN A 38 10.61 18.59 5.58
N VAL A 39 10.21 18.68 4.31
CA VAL A 39 9.25 17.72 3.73
C VAL A 39 9.78 16.29 3.87
N GLY A 40 8.92 15.40 4.37
CA GLY A 40 9.25 14.02 4.75
C GLY A 40 9.80 13.86 6.18
N GLN A 41 10.24 14.94 6.84
CA GLN A 41 10.70 14.90 8.25
C GLN A 41 9.54 14.70 9.22
N MET A 42 9.82 13.97 10.30
CA MET A 42 8.88 13.78 11.39
C MET A 42 8.91 14.96 12.33
N VAL A 43 7.74 15.53 12.60
CA VAL A 43 7.52 16.58 13.58
C VAL A 43 6.60 16.09 14.69
N SER A 44 6.77 16.63 15.89
CA SER A 44 5.85 16.40 17.01
C SER A 44 5.11 17.69 17.34
N GLY A 45 3.80 17.60 17.54
CA GLY A 45 2.96 18.74 17.88
C GLY A 45 1.80 18.37 18.78
N LEU A 46 1.08 19.39 19.25
CA LEU A 46 -0.12 19.22 20.07
C LEU A 46 -1.36 19.51 19.24
N VAL A 47 -2.36 18.64 19.31
CA VAL A 47 -3.65 18.86 18.65
C VAL A 47 -4.37 20.00 19.36
N THR A 48 -4.55 21.13 18.68
CA THR A 48 -5.26 22.30 19.23
C THR A 48 -6.75 22.25 18.93
N ARG A 49 -7.12 21.64 17.80
CA ARG A 49 -8.51 21.50 17.37
C ARG A 49 -8.68 20.24 16.53
N PHE A 50 -9.83 19.59 16.66
CA PHE A 50 -10.27 18.52 15.75
C PHE A 50 -11.71 18.81 15.31
N ASP A 51 -11.89 19.06 14.01
CA ASP A 51 -13.12 19.59 13.41
C ASP A 51 -13.27 18.98 12.01
N GLY A 52 -14.47 18.52 11.64
CA GLY A 52 -14.73 18.07 10.27
C GLY A 52 -13.83 16.91 9.79
N GLY A 53 -13.22 16.15 10.72
CA GLY A 53 -12.22 15.12 10.42
C GLY A 53 -10.81 15.65 10.11
N VAL A 54 -10.53 16.94 10.35
CA VAL A 54 -9.22 17.56 10.19
C VAL A 54 -8.67 17.92 11.57
N ALA A 55 -7.46 17.46 11.89
CA ALA A 55 -6.76 17.89 13.09
C ALA A 55 -5.90 19.13 12.78
N THR A 56 -6.01 20.16 13.62
CA THR A 56 -5.08 21.29 13.64
C THR A 56 -4.05 21.02 14.73
N VAL A 57 -2.78 21.16 14.38
CA VAL A 57 -1.65 20.72 15.19
C VAL A 57 -0.71 21.90 15.36
N SER A 58 -0.46 22.30 16.60
CA SER A 58 0.53 23.33 16.91
C SER A 58 1.93 22.71 16.90
N LEU A 59 2.82 23.31 16.09
CA LEU A 59 4.25 23.00 16.03
C LEU A 59 5.07 24.02 16.83
N GLY A 60 4.44 24.71 17.79
CA GLY A 60 5.04 25.81 18.54
C GLY A 60 4.83 27.15 17.82
N VAL A 61 5.69 27.48 16.86
CA VAL A 61 5.68 28.80 16.19
C VAL A 61 4.58 28.93 15.12
N THR A 62 4.10 27.81 14.59
CA THR A 62 3.09 27.78 13.53
C THR A 62 2.09 26.65 13.75
N GLU A 63 1.00 26.67 12.98
CA GLU A 63 -0.02 25.62 12.94
C GLU A 63 0.10 24.83 11.64
N ALA A 64 -0.05 23.51 11.77
CA ALA A 64 -0.16 22.58 10.66
C ALA A 64 -1.53 21.89 10.70
N ILE A 65 -1.92 21.29 9.58
CA ILE A 65 -3.16 20.52 9.51
C ILE A 65 -2.85 19.07 9.15
N LEU A 66 -3.60 18.13 9.73
CA LEU A 66 -3.61 16.72 9.38
C LEU A 66 -5.00 16.38 8.83
N PRO A 67 -5.18 16.38 7.49
CA PRO A 67 -6.47 16.10 6.87
C PRO A 67 -6.84 14.62 6.97
N ARG A 68 -8.15 14.31 6.92
CA ARG A 68 -8.67 12.93 7.02
C ARG A 68 -8.03 11.96 6.02
N SER A 69 -7.70 12.43 4.81
CA SER A 69 -7.06 11.62 3.77
C SER A 69 -5.63 11.21 4.10
N GLU A 70 -4.97 11.91 5.02
CA GLU A 70 -3.60 11.67 5.44
C GLU A 70 -3.51 11.14 6.88
N GLN A 71 -4.65 10.76 7.48
CA GLN A 71 -4.75 10.10 8.79
C GLN A 71 -4.78 8.58 8.63
N ILE A 72 -4.26 7.85 9.61
CA ILE A 72 -4.40 6.40 9.62
C ILE A 72 -5.88 6.06 9.83
N PRO A 73 -6.48 5.15 9.02
CA PRO A 73 -7.88 4.78 9.17
C PRO A 73 -8.19 4.27 10.58
N GLY A 74 -9.20 4.87 11.22
CA GLY A 74 -9.64 4.48 12.56
C GLY A 74 -8.96 5.22 13.72
N GLU A 75 -7.98 6.08 13.46
CA GLU A 75 -7.41 6.94 14.50
C GLU A 75 -8.43 7.98 15.00
N SER A 76 -8.36 8.25 16.31
CA SER A 76 -9.10 9.32 16.97
C SER A 76 -8.12 10.30 17.58
N PHE A 77 -8.36 11.60 17.39
CA PHE A 77 -7.52 12.66 17.95
C PHE A 77 -8.29 13.48 18.98
N HIS A 78 -7.68 13.71 20.13
CA HIS A 78 -8.22 14.55 21.19
C HIS A 78 -7.48 15.88 21.29
N VAL A 79 -8.17 16.92 21.72
CA VAL A 79 -7.54 18.23 21.97
C VAL A 79 -6.54 18.10 23.12
N ASN A 80 -5.37 18.74 22.98
CA ASN A 80 -4.19 18.63 23.85
C ASN A 80 -3.47 17.27 23.81
N GLU A 81 -3.84 16.38 22.89
CA GLU A 81 -3.09 15.16 22.63
C GLU A 81 -1.82 15.49 21.83
N ARG A 82 -0.72 14.81 22.16
CA ARG A 82 0.54 14.93 21.40
C ARG A 82 0.51 13.92 20.27
N ILE A 83 0.82 14.38 19.07
CA ILE A 83 0.93 13.50 17.90
C ILE A 83 2.30 13.67 17.25
N ARG A 84 2.73 12.63 16.56
CA ARG A 84 3.86 12.68 15.62
C ARG A 84 3.34 12.51 14.20
N ALA A 85 3.90 13.22 13.24
CA ALA A 85 3.52 13.06 11.85
C ALA A 85 4.66 13.52 10.96
N THR A 86 4.65 13.08 9.70
CA THR A 86 5.59 13.63 8.70
C THR A 86 5.00 14.85 8.03
N ILE A 87 5.85 15.81 7.67
CA ILE A 87 5.44 16.92 6.79
C ILE A 87 5.25 16.33 5.40
N PHE A 88 4.01 16.30 4.91
CA PHE A 88 3.70 15.80 3.58
C PHE A 88 3.90 16.88 2.52
N GLU A 89 3.45 18.10 2.81
CA GLU A 89 3.45 19.17 1.83
C GLU A 89 3.38 20.54 2.53
N VAL A 90 4.06 21.54 1.97
CA VAL A 90 3.99 22.93 2.41
C VAL A 90 3.51 23.80 1.26
N ARG A 91 2.48 24.63 1.49
CA ARG A 91 1.91 25.52 0.46
C ARG A 91 1.78 26.95 0.96
N LYS A 92 2.10 27.92 0.10
CA LYS A 92 1.75 29.33 0.33
C LYS A 92 0.26 29.53 0.06
N SER A 93 -0.47 30.11 1.00
CA SER A 93 -1.91 30.41 0.88
C SER A 93 -2.15 31.86 1.29
N GLY A 94 -2.14 32.77 0.31
CA GLY A 94 -2.22 34.21 0.55
C GLY A 94 -1.06 34.69 1.43
N SER A 95 -1.38 35.25 2.60
CA SER A 95 -0.40 35.72 3.59
C SER A 95 -0.03 34.68 4.66
N ARG A 96 -0.40 33.41 4.49
CA ARG A 96 -0.13 32.32 5.43
C ARG A 96 0.56 31.16 4.73
N VAL A 97 1.25 30.33 5.50
CA VAL A 97 1.76 29.03 5.07
C VAL A 97 0.80 27.96 5.56
N LYS A 98 0.51 27.00 4.71
CA LYS A 98 -0.29 25.82 5.03
C LYS A 98 0.65 24.62 5.03
N ILE A 99 0.94 24.10 6.22
CA ILE A 99 1.74 22.89 6.43
C ILE A 99 0.76 21.73 6.55
N ILE A 100 0.89 20.74 5.67
CA ILE A 100 0.05 19.55 5.64
C ILE A 100 0.89 18.39 6.17
N LEU A 101 0.39 17.77 7.23
CA LEU A 101 1.00 16.60 7.86
C LEU A 101 0.39 15.32 7.29
N SER A 102 1.13 14.23 7.42
CA SER A 102 0.65 12.89 7.12
C SER A 102 1.14 11.84 8.10
N ARG A 103 0.24 10.92 8.42
CA ARG A 103 0.53 9.68 9.17
C ARG A 103 0.42 8.41 8.32
N ILE A 104 0.01 8.51 7.05
CA ILE A 104 -0.13 7.35 6.15
C ILE A 104 1.10 7.06 5.29
N ARG A 105 2.03 8.00 5.19
CA ARG A 105 3.19 7.86 4.30
C ARG A 105 4.27 6.92 4.89
N PRO A 106 5.02 6.16 4.07
CA PRO A 106 6.10 5.28 4.56
C PRO A 106 7.18 6.02 5.36
N GLN A 107 7.41 7.30 5.07
CA GLN A 107 8.39 8.15 5.76
C GLN A 107 8.13 8.23 7.27
N LEU A 108 6.87 8.14 7.73
CA LEU A 108 6.59 8.11 9.17
C LEU A 108 7.22 6.87 9.82
N VAL A 109 7.06 5.70 9.20
CA VAL A 109 7.68 4.46 9.69
C VAL A 109 9.19 4.59 9.70
N GLN A 110 9.78 5.10 8.61
CA GLN A 110 11.22 5.33 8.52
C GLN A 110 11.74 6.21 9.67
N ARG A 111 11.10 7.37 9.90
CA ARG A 111 11.52 8.32 10.95
C ARG A 111 11.31 7.77 12.37
N LEU A 112 10.29 6.94 12.58
CA LEU A 112 10.09 6.26 13.85
C LEU A 112 11.18 5.20 14.11
N PHE A 113 11.57 4.45 13.08
CA PHE A 113 12.70 3.53 13.17
C PHE A 113 14.00 4.27 13.48
N GLU A 114 14.29 5.35 12.75
CA GLU A 114 15.45 6.20 13.00
C GLU A 114 15.46 6.71 14.45
N GLN A 115 14.32 7.15 14.99
CA GLN A 115 14.24 7.63 16.37
C GLN A 115 14.45 6.52 17.42
N GLU A 116 13.90 5.32 17.19
CA GLU A 116 13.87 4.24 18.18
C GLU A 116 15.15 3.36 18.16
N ILE A 117 15.86 3.31 17.03
CA ILE A 117 16.96 2.36 16.79
C ILE A 117 18.27 3.13 16.53
N PRO A 118 19.17 3.24 17.54
CA PRO A 118 20.44 3.96 17.41
C PRO A 118 21.32 3.47 16.25
N GLU A 119 21.31 2.17 15.97
CA GLU A 119 22.10 1.56 14.91
C GLU A 119 21.73 2.09 13.50
N ILE A 120 20.51 2.60 13.32
CA ILE A 120 20.07 3.26 12.07
C ILE A 120 20.60 4.69 12.01
N ILE A 121 20.58 5.42 13.12
CA ILE A 121 21.16 6.78 13.21
C ILE A 121 22.67 6.75 12.93
N ASP A 122 23.37 5.76 13.50
CA ASP A 122 24.81 5.60 13.34
C ASP A 122 25.20 5.08 11.94
N GLY A 123 24.23 4.73 11.08
CA GLY A 123 24.47 4.22 9.73
C GLY A 123 25.01 2.78 9.67
N VAL A 124 24.93 2.03 10.78
CA VAL A 124 25.31 0.61 10.83
C VAL A 124 24.22 -0.26 10.19
N ILE A 125 22.97 0.15 10.33
CA ILE A 125 21.80 -0.47 9.70
C ILE A 125 21.16 0.55 8.77
N GLU A 126 20.84 0.13 7.56
CA GLU A 126 20.13 0.93 6.56
C GLU A 126 18.76 0.31 6.28
N ILE A 127 17.72 1.14 6.24
CA ILE A 127 16.40 0.73 5.73
C ILE A 127 16.41 0.88 4.21
N ARG A 128 16.32 -0.23 3.49
CA ARG A 128 16.44 -0.28 2.03
C ARG A 128 15.11 -0.08 1.34
N ALA A 129 14.04 -0.65 1.91
CA ALA A 129 12.70 -0.55 1.37
C ALA A 129 11.64 -0.63 2.47
N ILE A 130 10.51 0.04 2.23
CA ILE A 130 9.31 -0.04 3.08
C ILE A 130 8.10 -0.20 2.17
N SER A 131 7.30 -1.23 2.40
CA SER A 131 5.96 -1.34 1.84
C SER A 131 4.93 -1.26 2.95
N ARG A 132 3.88 -0.46 2.76
CA ARG A 132 2.98 -0.07 3.85
C ARG A 132 1.51 -0.07 3.41
N GLU A 133 0.68 -0.69 4.24
CA GLU A 133 -0.77 -0.52 4.30
C GLU A 133 -1.12 0.13 5.66
N PRO A 134 -1.30 1.46 5.71
CA PRO A 134 -1.36 2.24 6.95
C PRO A 134 -2.44 1.76 7.92
N GLY A 135 -2.07 1.56 9.18
CA GLY A 135 -2.97 1.08 10.24
C GLY A 135 -3.21 -0.43 10.22
N TYR A 136 -2.68 -1.15 9.23
CA TYR A 136 -2.87 -2.59 9.11
C TYR A 136 -1.56 -3.36 9.18
N ARG A 137 -0.69 -3.17 8.19
CA ARG A 137 0.57 -3.91 8.09
C ARG A 137 1.61 -3.17 7.26
N SER A 138 2.86 -3.22 7.70
CA SER A 138 4.04 -2.77 6.97
C SER A 138 5.09 -3.86 6.91
N LYS A 139 5.83 -3.92 5.80
CA LYS A 139 7.10 -4.66 5.71
C LYS A 139 8.25 -3.67 5.58
N VAL A 140 9.30 -3.89 6.37
CA VAL A 140 10.49 -3.04 6.41
C VAL A 140 11.70 -3.91 6.14
N ALA A 141 12.39 -3.67 5.03
CA ALA A 141 13.59 -4.40 4.67
C ALA A 141 14.83 -3.64 5.11
N VAL A 142 15.68 -4.30 5.91
CA VAL A 142 16.89 -3.71 6.49
C VAL A 142 18.13 -4.51 6.13
N ILE A 143 19.25 -3.83 5.95
CA ILE A 143 20.58 -4.41 5.78
C ILE A 143 21.54 -3.81 6.80
N SER A 144 22.56 -4.56 7.20
CA SER A 144 23.67 -4.00 7.98
C SER A 144 24.93 -3.93 7.14
N SER A 145 25.70 -2.86 7.32
CA SER A 145 27.06 -2.73 6.78
C SER A 145 28.09 -3.56 7.56
N ASP A 146 27.79 -3.98 8.80
CA ASP A 146 28.63 -4.89 9.60
C ASP A 146 27.97 -6.27 9.71
N ASN A 147 28.57 -7.29 9.08
CA ASN A 147 28.07 -8.66 9.09
C ASN A 147 27.99 -9.30 10.49
N ARG A 148 28.63 -8.71 11.51
CA ARG A 148 28.55 -9.17 12.90
C ARG A 148 27.30 -8.64 13.62
N VAL A 149 26.61 -7.67 13.03
CA VAL A 149 25.40 -7.07 13.58
C VAL A 149 24.18 -7.73 12.93
N ASP A 150 23.33 -8.33 13.76
CA ASP A 150 22.04 -8.80 13.29
C ASP A 150 21.06 -7.62 13.16
N CYS A 151 20.86 -7.14 11.94
CA CYS A 151 19.97 -6.00 11.67
C CYS A 151 18.52 -6.25 12.09
N VAL A 152 18.00 -7.47 11.88
CA VAL A 152 16.61 -7.78 12.25
C VAL A 152 16.47 -7.79 13.77
N GLY A 153 17.35 -8.49 14.47
CA GLY A 153 17.36 -8.54 15.94
C GLY A 153 17.57 -7.17 16.59
N ALA A 154 18.45 -6.32 16.03
CA ALA A 154 18.69 -4.97 16.52
C ALA A 154 17.45 -4.06 16.40
N CYS A 155 16.72 -4.15 15.28
CA CYS A 155 15.48 -3.41 15.07
C CYS A 155 14.33 -3.90 15.99
N VAL A 156 14.22 -5.21 16.21
CA VAL A 156 13.22 -5.80 17.11
C VAL A 156 13.52 -5.42 18.57
N GLY A 157 14.79 -5.47 18.96
CA GLY A 157 15.24 -5.20 20.33
C GLY A 157 14.90 -6.34 21.31
N VAL A 158 15.33 -6.19 22.56
CA VAL A 158 15.12 -7.21 23.60
C VAL A 158 13.62 -7.46 23.81
N ARG A 159 13.16 -8.70 23.55
CA ARG A 159 11.75 -9.12 23.62
C ARG A 159 10.79 -8.28 22.76
N GLY A 160 11.29 -7.70 21.68
CA GLY A 160 10.48 -6.90 20.75
C GLY A 160 10.09 -5.52 21.28
N ASN A 161 10.77 -5.00 22.32
CA ASN A 161 10.32 -3.76 22.95
C ASN A 161 10.39 -2.54 22.03
N ARG A 162 11.45 -2.43 21.22
CA ARG A 162 11.62 -1.31 20.28
C ARG A 162 10.51 -1.31 19.24
N ILE A 163 10.29 -2.45 18.59
CA ILE A 163 9.26 -2.56 17.56
C ILE A 163 7.85 -2.35 18.13
N LYS A 164 7.57 -2.80 19.36
CA LYS A 164 6.27 -2.56 20.03
C LYS A 164 5.98 -1.07 20.19
N ASN A 165 6.94 -0.26 20.59
CA ASN A 165 6.76 1.19 20.72
C ASN A 165 6.36 1.84 19.37
N ILE A 166 6.98 1.39 18.27
CA ILE A 166 6.66 1.88 16.92
C ILE A 166 5.26 1.43 16.50
N VAL A 167 4.91 0.15 16.74
CA VAL A 167 3.57 -0.41 16.46
C VAL A 167 2.49 0.36 17.22
N GLU A 168 2.72 0.67 18.50
CA GLU A 168 1.81 1.45 19.33
C GLU A 168 1.64 2.88 18.81
N GLU A 169 2.75 3.55 18.44
CA GLU A 169 2.70 4.89 17.84
C GLU A 169 1.95 4.90 16.51
N LEU A 170 1.90 3.80 15.76
CA LEU A 170 1.13 3.66 14.51
C LEU A 170 -0.29 3.10 14.71
N GLY A 171 -0.80 3.07 15.95
CA GLY A 171 -2.17 2.64 16.24
C GLY A 171 -2.39 1.13 16.11
N GLY A 172 -1.35 0.32 16.34
CA GLY A 172 -1.43 -1.14 16.26
C GLY A 172 -1.12 -1.72 14.87
N GLU A 173 -0.59 -0.91 13.94
CA GLU A 173 -0.11 -1.39 12.64
C GLU A 173 0.95 -2.48 12.82
N ARG A 174 0.73 -3.68 12.26
CA ARG A 174 1.71 -4.78 12.37
C ARG A 174 2.93 -4.50 11.51
N ILE A 175 4.13 -4.76 12.02
CA ILE A 175 5.36 -4.51 11.27
C ILE A 175 6.17 -5.79 11.17
N ASP A 176 6.43 -6.25 9.95
CA ASP A 176 7.39 -7.30 9.67
C ASP A 176 8.73 -6.66 9.30
N ILE A 177 9.79 -7.05 9.99
CA ILE A 177 11.16 -6.62 9.67
C ILE A 177 11.85 -7.79 8.99
N VAL A 178 12.33 -7.58 7.77
CA VAL A 178 12.95 -8.63 6.95
C VAL A 178 14.37 -8.21 6.57
N ARG A 179 15.24 -9.19 6.33
CA ARG A 179 16.60 -8.91 5.85
C ARG A 179 16.56 -8.58 4.37
N TRP A 180 17.06 -7.41 4.01
CA TRP A 180 17.27 -7.05 2.61
C TRP A 180 18.42 -7.86 2.02
N ASN A 181 18.27 -8.22 0.75
CA ASN A 181 19.32 -8.74 -0.11
C ASN A 181 19.12 -8.15 -1.51
N ASP A 182 20.20 -7.87 -2.23
CA ASP A 182 20.09 -7.39 -3.61
C ASP A 182 19.74 -8.54 -4.58
N ASP A 183 19.96 -9.80 -4.18
CA ASP A 183 19.51 -10.99 -4.90
C ASP A 183 18.05 -11.31 -4.57
N LEU A 184 17.19 -11.28 -5.60
CA LEU A 184 15.76 -11.58 -5.49
C LEU A 184 15.47 -13.01 -5.06
N GLN A 185 16.34 -13.97 -5.39
CA GLN A 185 16.19 -15.35 -4.91
C GLN A 185 16.29 -15.44 -3.38
N VAL A 186 16.90 -14.43 -2.74
CA VAL A 186 17.00 -14.33 -1.28
C VAL A 186 15.98 -13.32 -0.73
N LEU A 187 15.78 -12.19 -1.41
CA LEU A 187 14.88 -11.14 -0.93
C LEU A 187 13.41 -11.56 -0.96
N VAL A 188 12.96 -12.25 -2.01
CA VAL A 188 11.56 -12.66 -2.16
C VAL A 188 11.11 -13.61 -1.04
N PRO A 189 11.85 -14.69 -0.72
CA PRO A 189 11.50 -15.54 0.42
C PRO A 189 11.52 -14.77 1.75
N ASN A 190 12.49 -13.88 1.96
CA ASN A 190 12.54 -13.04 3.15
C ASN A 190 11.30 -12.14 3.26
N ALA A 191 10.86 -11.53 2.15
CA ALA A 191 9.70 -10.65 2.11
C ALA A 191 8.38 -11.39 2.37
N LEU A 192 8.28 -12.65 1.96
CA LEU A 192 7.09 -13.49 2.13
C LEU A 192 6.93 -14.08 3.53
N GLN A 193 7.94 -13.95 4.40
CA GLN A 193 7.83 -14.35 5.80
C GLN A 193 6.53 -13.84 6.44
N PRO A 194 5.83 -14.69 7.21
CA PRO A 194 6.31 -15.95 7.81
C PRO A 194 6.14 -17.22 6.96
N ALA A 195 5.63 -17.14 5.73
CA ALA A 195 5.46 -18.32 4.89
C ALA A 195 6.80 -18.91 4.45
N GLU A 196 6.88 -20.24 4.41
CA GLU A 196 8.03 -20.95 3.84
C GLU A 196 7.86 -21.05 2.32
N VAL A 197 8.97 -20.84 1.61
CA VAL A 197 9.04 -20.81 0.14
C VAL A 197 9.92 -21.95 -0.33
N ASP A 198 9.42 -22.73 -1.29
CA ASP A 198 10.15 -23.87 -1.86
C ASP A 198 11.08 -23.41 -2.98
N GLU A 199 10.58 -22.58 -3.90
CA GLU A 199 11.31 -22.13 -5.08
C GLU A 199 10.86 -20.73 -5.53
N VAL A 200 11.79 -19.98 -6.13
CA VAL A 200 11.52 -18.68 -6.76
C VAL A 200 12.02 -18.71 -8.20
N ILE A 201 11.10 -18.58 -9.15
CA ILE A 201 11.37 -18.52 -10.58
C ILE A 201 11.20 -17.06 -11.02
N LEU A 202 12.26 -16.48 -11.60
CA LEU A 202 12.27 -15.07 -12.01
C LEU A 202 12.03 -14.95 -13.51
N CYS A 203 10.88 -14.39 -13.88
CA CYS A 203 10.47 -14.11 -15.26
C CYS A 203 10.87 -12.67 -15.60
N GLN A 204 12.07 -12.49 -16.17
CA GLN A 204 12.69 -11.17 -16.32
C GLN A 204 11.93 -10.26 -17.29
N MET A 205 11.43 -10.81 -18.40
CA MET A 205 10.69 -10.06 -19.43
C MET A 205 9.41 -9.41 -18.88
N LEU A 206 8.82 -10.01 -17.84
CA LEU A 206 7.57 -9.54 -17.24
C LEU A 206 7.77 -8.80 -15.91
N GLY A 207 9.00 -8.77 -15.38
CA GLY A 207 9.25 -8.25 -14.03
C GLY A 207 8.47 -9.01 -12.94
N ARG A 208 8.25 -10.32 -13.16
CA ARG A 208 7.44 -11.19 -12.31
C ARG A 208 8.28 -12.29 -11.67
N GLY A 209 8.03 -12.58 -10.40
CA GLY A 209 8.56 -13.72 -9.68
C GLY A 209 7.45 -14.72 -9.38
N ILE A 210 7.54 -15.92 -9.95
CA ILE A 210 6.66 -17.03 -9.59
C ILE A 210 7.27 -17.74 -8.38
N VAL A 211 6.50 -17.81 -7.31
CA VAL A 211 6.94 -18.36 -6.04
C VAL A 211 6.14 -19.62 -5.74
N LEU A 212 6.87 -20.73 -5.65
CA LEU A 212 6.31 -22.03 -5.35
C LEU A 212 6.31 -22.27 -3.85
N VAL A 213 5.16 -22.71 -3.37
CA VAL A 213 4.92 -23.02 -1.96
C VAL A 213 4.09 -24.30 -1.85
N GLY A 214 4.26 -25.02 -0.74
CA GLY A 214 3.37 -26.10 -0.36
C GLY A 214 1.92 -25.65 -0.15
N GLU A 215 0.97 -26.57 -0.30
CA GLU A 215 -0.47 -26.31 -0.12
C GLU A 215 -0.80 -25.72 1.25
N ASP A 216 -0.09 -26.14 2.30
CA ASP A 216 -0.26 -25.65 3.67
C ASP A 216 0.26 -24.22 3.86
N GLN A 217 1.22 -23.80 3.04
CA GLN A 217 1.81 -22.46 3.05
C GLN A 217 1.08 -21.47 2.14
N LEU A 218 0.34 -21.94 1.13
CA LEU A 218 -0.32 -21.10 0.12
C LEU A 218 -1.17 -19.97 0.73
N SER A 219 -2.05 -20.31 1.67
CA SER A 219 -2.92 -19.33 2.36
C SER A 219 -2.11 -18.31 3.18
N LEU A 220 -1.02 -18.74 3.82
CA LEU A 220 -0.17 -17.88 4.63
C LEU A 220 0.64 -16.93 3.75
N ALA A 221 1.17 -17.43 2.64
CA ALA A 221 1.99 -16.71 1.68
C ALA A 221 1.19 -15.61 0.97
N ILE A 222 -0.04 -15.92 0.53
CA ILE A 222 -0.98 -14.92 -0.02
C ILE A 222 -1.40 -13.94 1.09
N GLY A 223 -1.76 -14.46 2.26
CA GLY A 223 -2.27 -13.72 3.39
C GLY A 223 -3.71 -13.23 3.19
N ARG A 224 -4.30 -12.68 4.26
CA ARG A 224 -5.70 -12.21 4.24
C ARG A 224 -5.91 -11.17 3.14
N ARG A 225 -6.79 -11.46 2.17
CA ARG A 225 -7.08 -10.60 1.00
C ARG A 225 -5.82 -10.24 0.17
N GLY A 226 -4.84 -11.15 0.11
CA GLY A 226 -3.60 -10.94 -0.62
C GLY A 226 -2.67 -9.89 0.00
N GLN A 227 -2.88 -9.52 1.27
CA GLN A 227 -2.09 -8.46 1.90
C GLN A 227 -0.60 -8.81 1.98
N ASN A 228 -0.24 -10.07 2.25
CA ASN A 228 1.15 -10.45 2.44
C ASN A 228 1.92 -10.38 1.11
N VAL A 229 1.38 -11.04 0.07
CA VAL A 229 1.95 -11.01 -1.28
C VAL A 229 2.02 -9.60 -1.86
N ARG A 230 0.97 -8.77 -1.70
CA ARG A 230 0.97 -7.38 -2.18
C ARG A 230 2.05 -6.52 -1.51
N LEU A 231 2.24 -6.70 -0.20
CA LEU A 231 3.30 -5.99 0.53
C LEU A 231 4.68 -6.51 0.11
N ALA A 232 4.85 -7.82 -0.08
CA ALA A 232 6.11 -8.39 -0.53
C ALA A 232 6.47 -7.92 -1.96
N SER A 233 5.51 -7.93 -2.87
CA SER A 233 5.66 -7.43 -4.25
C SER A 233 6.12 -5.96 -4.26
N LYS A 234 5.41 -5.09 -3.53
CA LYS A 234 5.82 -3.68 -3.37
C LYS A 234 7.19 -3.49 -2.73
N LEU A 235 7.59 -4.38 -1.81
CA LEU A 235 8.88 -4.30 -1.13
C LEU A 235 10.04 -4.69 -2.05
N CYS A 236 9.83 -5.73 -2.88
CA CYS A 236 10.83 -6.23 -3.82
C CYS A 236 10.85 -5.42 -5.13
N GLY A 237 9.77 -4.69 -5.44
CA GLY A 237 9.61 -3.99 -6.71
C GLY A 237 9.32 -4.91 -7.90
N TRP A 238 8.83 -6.12 -7.63
CA TRP A 238 8.50 -7.16 -8.61
C TRP A 238 7.07 -7.63 -8.40
N ASP A 239 6.38 -8.01 -9.46
CA ASP A 239 5.10 -8.72 -9.30
C ASP A 239 5.38 -10.12 -8.76
N ILE A 240 4.64 -10.54 -7.73
CA ILE A 240 4.87 -11.84 -7.08
C ILE A 240 3.60 -12.66 -7.22
N GLU A 241 3.72 -13.75 -7.96
CA GLU A 241 2.65 -14.72 -8.11
C GLU A 241 2.97 -15.95 -7.27
N ILE A 242 2.01 -16.41 -6.47
CA ILE A 242 2.21 -17.53 -5.55
C ILE A 242 1.28 -18.65 -5.97
N MET A 243 1.84 -19.83 -6.17
CA MET A 243 1.10 -21.01 -6.59
C MET A 243 1.80 -22.29 -6.12
N THR A 244 1.13 -23.43 -6.22
CA THR A 244 1.77 -24.73 -6.01
C THR A 244 2.50 -25.20 -7.26
N ARG A 245 3.35 -26.23 -7.11
CA ARG A 245 4.03 -26.86 -8.25
C ARG A 245 3.03 -27.42 -9.26
N GLU A 246 1.98 -28.08 -8.76
CA GLU A 246 0.93 -28.69 -9.57
C GLU A 246 0.10 -27.64 -10.33
N GLU A 247 -0.16 -26.48 -9.71
CA GLU A 247 -0.84 -25.37 -10.37
C GLU A 247 0.01 -24.79 -11.49
N LEU A 248 1.32 -24.59 -11.26
CA LEU A 248 2.23 -24.10 -12.30
C LEU A 248 2.32 -25.07 -13.48
N ASP A 249 2.42 -26.38 -13.23
CA ASP A 249 2.51 -27.38 -14.29
C ASP A 249 1.24 -27.37 -15.17
N GLN A 250 0.05 -27.23 -14.55
CA GLN A 250 -1.21 -27.09 -15.29
C GLN A 250 -1.27 -25.77 -16.08
N GLN A 251 -0.74 -24.67 -15.54
CA GLN A 251 -0.69 -23.40 -16.26
C GLN A 251 0.26 -23.48 -17.46
N ILE A 252 1.42 -24.11 -17.31
CA ILE A 252 2.39 -24.36 -18.39
C ILE A 252 1.73 -25.14 -19.53
N GLU A 253 1.08 -26.28 -19.23
CA GLU A 253 0.40 -27.08 -20.25
C GLU A 253 -0.67 -26.28 -21.01
N ARG A 254 -1.52 -25.55 -20.27
CA ARG A 254 -2.56 -24.70 -20.87
C ARG A 254 -1.99 -23.56 -21.70
N ALA A 255 -0.87 -22.97 -21.27
CA ALA A 255 -0.23 -21.86 -21.97
C ALA A 255 0.39 -22.34 -23.29
N VAL A 256 1.08 -23.47 -23.30
CA VAL A 256 1.64 -24.06 -24.54
C VAL A 256 0.54 -24.38 -25.54
N ASP A 257 -0.53 -25.05 -25.11
CA ASP A 257 -1.67 -25.38 -25.97
C ASP A 257 -2.38 -24.11 -26.47
N GLY A 258 -2.57 -23.13 -25.59
CA GLY A 258 -3.22 -21.86 -25.90
C GLY A 258 -2.44 -21.04 -26.92
N PHE A 259 -1.14 -20.85 -26.70
CA PHE A 259 -0.25 -20.11 -27.59
C PHE A 259 -0.09 -20.82 -28.94
N SER A 260 0.07 -22.14 -28.96
CA SER A 260 0.18 -22.91 -30.22
C SER A 260 -1.07 -22.84 -31.10
N SER A 261 -2.21 -22.41 -30.56
CA SER A 261 -3.44 -22.17 -31.32
C SER A 261 -3.56 -20.75 -31.89
N ILE A 262 -2.59 -19.87 -31.66
CA ILE A 262 -2.51 -18.54 -32.27
C ILE A 262 -1.92 -18.68 -33.69
N GLU A 263 -2.61 -18.14 -34.68
CA GLU A 263 -2.13 -18.17 -36.06
C GLU A 263 -0.84 -17.35 -36.19
N GLY A 264 0.19 -17.94 -36.80
CA GLY A 264 1.51 -17.31 -36.97
C GLY A 264 2.49 -17.55 -35.82
N LEU A 265 2.07 -18.21 -34.74
CA LEU A 265 2.95 -18.61 -33.64
C LEU A 265 3.28 -20.10 -33.73
N GLU A 266 4.55 -20.44 -33.97
CA GLU A 266 4.97 -21.84 -33.98
C GLU A 266 5.05 -22.43 -32.56
N GLU A 267 4.84 -23.73 -32.43
CA GLU A 267 4.93 -24.47 -31.16
C GLU A 267 6.28 -24.27 -30.46
N SER A 268 7.38 -24.22 -31.23
CA SER A 268 8.72 -23.95 -30.69
C SER A 268 8.90 -22.53 -30.12
N VAL A 269 8.10 -21.56 -30.57
CA VAL A 269 8.07 -20.20 -30.03
C VAL A 269 7.17 -20.17 -28.80
N ALA A 270 6.02 -20.86 -28.84
CA ALA A 270 5.13 -21.02 -27.70
C ALA A 270 5.85 -21.64 -26.49
N GLU A 271 6.59 -22.73 -26.68
CA GLU A 271 7.39 -23.36 -25.61
C GLU A 271 8.43 -22.40 -25.02
N ARG A 272 9.07 -21.57 -25.86
CA ARG A 272 10.05 -20.57 -25.40
C ARG A 272 9.40 -19.44 -24.61
N LEU A 273 8.26 -18.94 -25.06
CA LEU A 273 7.47 -17.96 -24.32
C LEU A 273 7.09 -18.49 -22.93
N VAL A 274 6.61 -19.72 -22.86
CA VAL A 274 6.29 -20.35 -21.56
C VAL A 274 7.54 -20.53 -20.71
N GLY A 275 8.68 -20.89 -21.31
CA GLY A 275 9.98 -20.96 -20.64
C GLY A 275 10.46 -19.64 -20.04
N GLU A 276 10.15 -18.51 -20.69
CA GLU A 276 10.41 -17.16 -20.17
C GLU A 276 9.35 -16.68 -19.16
N GLY A 277 8.32 -17.51 -18.90
CA GLY A 277 7.31 -17.30 -17.88
C GLY A 277 6.04 -16.61 -18.36
N PHE A 278 5.76 -16.59 -19.66
CA PHE A 278 4.46 -16.17 -20.19
C PHE A 278 3.46 -17.31 -20.00
N LEU A 279 2.43 -17.11 -19.18
CA LEU A 279 1.46 -18.15 -18.80
C LEU A 279 0.01 -17.81 -19.18
N SER A 280 -0.23 -16.57 -19.61
CA SER A 280 -1.55 -16.09 -20.00
C SER A 280 -1.51 -15.25 -21.28
N TYR A 281 -2.66 -15.08 -21.93
CA TYR A 281 -2.79 -14.18 -23.07
C TYR A 281 -2.57 -12.71 -22.69
N ASP A 282 -2.81 -12.34 -21.42
CA ASP A 282 -2.53 -11.00 -20.89
C ASP A 282 -1.01 -10.75 -20.80
N ASP A 283 -0.24 -11.78 -20.43
CA ASP A 283 1.22 -11.68 -20.46
C ASP A 283 1.72 -11.47 -21.90
N LEU A 284 1.15 -12.22 -22.85
CA LEU A 284 1.56 -12.15 -24.25
C LEU A 284 1.15 -10.83 -24.93
N SER A 285 0.07 -10.19 -24.50
CA SER A 285 -0.36 -8.90 -25.07
C SER A 285 0.56 -7.74 -24.66
N VAL A 286 1.26 -7.86 -23.53
CA VAL A 286 2.18 -6.82 -23.03
C VAL A 286 3.65 -7.09 -23.33
N ILE A 287 3.95 -8.12 -24.13
CA ILE A 287 5.33 -8.43 -24.54
C ILE A 287 5.91 -7.28 -25.37
N GLU A 288 7.19 -6.99 -25.17
CA GLU A 288 7.91 -6.05 -26.03
C GLU A 288 8.01 -6.63 -27.45
N PRO A 289 7.58 -5.89 -28.50
CA PRO A 289 7.55 -6.41 -29.87
C PRO A 289 8.92 -6.92 -30.36
N ASP A 290 10.00 -6.21 -30.01
CA ASP A 290 11.37 -6.56 -30.40
C ASP A 290 11.78 -7.93 -29.83
N ASP A 291 11.38 -8.25 -28.60
CA ASP A 291 11.70 -9.53 -27.95
C ASP A 291 10.95 -10.69 -28.64
N LEU A 292 9.68 -10.49 -28.99
CA LEU A 292 8.91 -11.50 -29.71
C LEU A 292 9.43 -11.70 -31.15
N MET A 293 9.87 -10.62 -31.80
CA MET A 293 10.51 -10.69 -33.11
C MET A 293 11.82 -11.50 -33.06
N GLU A 294 12.69 -11.23 -32.07
CA GLU A 294 13.95 -11.95 -31.90
C GLU A 294 13.71 -13.42 -31.53
N MET A 295 12.76 -13.69 -30.63
CA MET A 295 12.43 -15.05 -30.23
C MET A 295 11.89 -15.85 -31.41
N GLY A 296 10.92 -15.34 -32.15
CA GLY A 296 10.24 -16.08 -33.22
C GLY A 296 10.85 -15.96 -34.61
N GLU A 297 11.91 -15.17 -34.80
CA GLU A 297 12.37 -14.72 -36.14
C GLU A 297 11.21 -14.13 -36.98
N LEU A 298 10.31 -13.40 -36.32
CA LEU A 298 9.06 -12.91 -36.89
C LEU A 298 9.22 -11.51 -37.51
N SER A 299 8.39 -11.20 -38.51
CA SER A 299 8.25 -9.82 -38.99
C SER A 299 7.44 -8.98 -37.99
N ALA A 300 7.65 -7.66 -38.00
CA ALA A 300 6.87 -6.73 -37.18
C ALA A 300 5.35 -6.88 -37.42
N GLU A 301 4.94 -7.09 -38.68
CA GLU A 301 3.54 -7.30 -39.05
C GLU A 301 2.96 -8.60 -38.44
N ALA A 302 3.76 -9.66 -38.34
CA ALA A 302 3.35 -10.91 -37.72
C ALA A 302 3.26 -10.78 -36.20
N VAL A 303 4.21 -10.08 -35.57
CA VAL A 303 4.18 -9.78 -34.13
C VAL A 303 2.95 -8.95 -33.78
N ASP A 304 2.66 -7.89 -34.53
CA ASP A 304 1.46 -7.08 -34.33
C ASP A 304 0.20 -7.95 -34.42
N ALA A 305 0.11 -8.87 -35.39
CA ALA A 305 -1.04 -9.76 -35.51
C ALA A 305 -1.19 -10.71 -34.30
N ILE A 306 -0.08 -11.27 -33.82
CA ILE A 306 -0.05 -12.17 -32.65
C ILE A 306 -0.47 -11.41 -31.38
N VAL A 307 0.08 -10.22 -31.15
CA VAL A 307 -0.24 -9.40 -29.97
C VAL A 307 -1.71 -8.97 -29.98
N ASN A 308 -2.22 -8.50 -31.13
CA ASN A 308 -3.64 -8.15 -31.26
C ASN A 308 -4.56 -9.36 -31.00
N GLU A 309 -4.18 -10.55 -31.48
CA GLU A 309 -4.94 -11.78 -31.21
C GLU A 309 -4.87 -12.16 -29.72
N ALA A 310 -3.71 -12.00 -29.08
CA ALA A 310 -3.54 -12.20 -27.64
C ALA A 310 -4.44 -11.24 -26.83
N GLU A 311 -4.50 -9.95 -27.19
CA GLU A 311 -5.41 -8.97 -26.56
C GLU A 311 -6.89 -9.38 -26.67
N ASN A 312 -7.31 -9.82 -27.87
CA ASN A 312 -8.68 -10.29 -28.09
C ASN A 312 -9.00 -11.50 -27.21
N ARG A 313 -8.08 -12.48 -27.16
CA ARG A 313 -8.24 -13.68 -26.35
C ARG A 313 -8.19 -13.40 -24.85
N ALA A 314 -7.34 -12.47 -24.41
CA ALA A 314 -7.26 -12.02 -23.02
C ALA A 314 -8.60 -11.40 -22.59
N THR A 315 -9.18 -10.54 -23.43
CA THR A 315 -10.50 -9.93 -23.17
C THR A 315 -11.60 -11.00 -23.04
N VAL A 316 -11.64 -11.96 -23.96
CA VAL A 316 -12.63 -13.06 -23.92
C VAL A 316 -12.44 -13.94 -22.67
N ALA A 317 -11.20 -14.24 -22.31
CA ALA A 317 -10.89 -15.01 -21.11
C ALA A 317 -11.28 -14.27 -19.83
N GLU A 318 -11.05 -12.96 -19.76
CA GLU A 318 -11.45 -12.11 -18.64
C GLU A 318 -12.97 -12.07 -18.48
N GLU A 319 -13.72 -11.87 -19.57
CA GLU A 319 -15.19 -11.89 -19.56
C GLU A 319 -15.74 -13.25 -19.10
N ALA A 320 -15.14 -14.35 -19.56
CA ALA A 320 -15.52 -15.69 -19.14
C ALA A 320 -15.28 -15.89 -17.64
N ALA A 321 -14.10 -15.52 -17.14
CA ALA A 321 -13.75 -15.61 -15.72
C ALA A 321 -14.63 -14.71 -14.84
N ALA A 322 -14.97 -13.51 -15.29
CA ALA A 322 -15.88 -12.60 -14.60
C ALA A 322 -17.30 -13.19 -14.48
N ASN A 323 -17.78 -13.82 -15.55
CA ASN A 323 -19.08 -14.50 -15.56
C ASN A 323 -19.10 -15.71 -14.63
N GLU A 324 -18.03 -16.49 -14.56
CA GLU A 324 -17.90 -17.60 -13.61
C GLU A 324 -17.87 -17.13 -12.16
N ARG A 325 -17.05 -16.12 -11.84
CA ARG A 325 -17.02 -15.52 -10.49
C ARG A 325 -18.38 -14.97 -10.08
N ARG A 326 -19.14 -14.39 -11.02
CA ARG A 326 -20.50 -13.93 -10.76
C ARG A 326 -21.44 -15.09 -10.43
N LYS A 327 -21.41 -16.17 -11.21
CA LYS A 327 -22.21 -17.38 -10.96
C LYS A 327 -21.87 -18.01 -9.60
N GLN A 328 -20.59 -18.09 -9.25
CA GLN A 328 -20.14 -18.62 -7.95
C GLN A 328 -20.67 -17.77 -6.80
N ARG A 329 -20.56 -16.43 -6.87
CA ARG A 329 -21.12 -15.53 -5.85
C ARG A 329 -22.64 -15.66 -5.74
N GLU A 330 -23.34 -15.81 -6.86
CA GLU A 330 -24.79 -16.03 -6.87
C GLU A 330 -25.16 -17.38 -6.23
N GLN A 331 -24.36 -18.43 -6.43
CA GLN A 331 -24.56 -19.74 -5.79
C GLN A 331 -24.28 -19.71 -4.29
N GLU A 332 -23.16 -19.10 -3.86
CA GLU A 332 -22.82 -18.91 -2.44
C GLU A 332 -23.90 -18.08 -1.72
N HIS A 333 -24.44 -17.05 -2.38
CA HIS A 333 -25.51 -16.23 -1.81
C HIS A 333 -26.84 -16.98 -1.66
N VAL A 334 -27.13 -17.95 -2.52
CA VAL A 334 -28.33 -18.80 -2.43
C VAL A 334 -28.18 -19.85 -1.33
N GLU A 335 -26.98 -20.36 -1.06
CA GLU A 335 -26.71 -21.32 0.02
C GLU A 335 -26.68 -20.68 1.42
N GLU A 336 -26.36 -19.38 1.53
CA GLU A 336 -26.34 -18.64 2.82
C GLU A 336 -27.73 -18.16 3.31
N VAL A 337 -28.83 -18.51 2.65
CA VAL A 337 -30.21 -18.24 3.14
C VAL A 337 -30.87 -19.55 3.61
N PRO A 338 -30.74 -19.97 4.88
CA PRO A 338 -31.56 -21.04 5.44
C PRO A 338 -33.01 -20.55 5.59
N GLY A 339 -33.95 -21.38 5.13
CA GLY A 339 -35.37 -21.06 4.99
C GLY A 339 -36.01 -20.40 6.21
N GLU A 340 -36.81 -19.37 5.93
CA GLU A 340 -37.83 -18.91 6.85
C GLU A 340 -38.81 -20.05 7.13
N VAL A 341 -39.00 -20.25 8.43
CA VAL A 341 -39.82 -21.26 9.09
C VAL A 341 -41.25 -21.22 8.57
N GLU A 342 -41.76 -22.36 8.10
CA GLU A 342 -43.20 -22.63 7.99
C GLU A 342 -43.83 -22.43 9.39
N VAL A 343 -44.53 -21.31 9.58
CA VAL A 343 -45.42 -21.14 10.73
C VAL A 343 -46.68 -21.94 10.44
N GLY A 344 -46.73 -23.16 10.95
CA GLY A 344 -47.94 -23.97 11.02
C GLY A 344 -48.98 -23.30 11.92
N ASP A 345 -50.21 -23.23 11.41
CA ASP A 345 -51.42 -22.94 12.17
C ASP A 345 -51.49 -23.82 13.43
N ALA A 346 -51.55 -23.19 14.60
CA ALA A 346 -51.95 -23.83 15.84
C ALA A 346 -53.00 -22.94 16.52
N GLU A 347 -54.22 -23.46 16.55
CA GLU A 347 -55.42 -22.91 17.17
C GLU A 347 -55.21 -22.61 18.67
N GLU A 348 -55.60 -21.40 19.09
CA GLU A 348 -55.70 -21.02 20.50
C GLU A 348 -56.94 -21.68 21.14
N GLU A 349 -56.73 -22.68 22.00
CA GLU A 349 -57.70 -23.06 23.03
C GLU A 349 -57.36 -22.36 24.36
N THR A 350 -58.21 -21.43 24.76
CA THR A 350 -58.22 -20.76 26.07
C THR A 350 -58.65 -21.71 27.20
N PRO A 351 -57.97 -21.77 28.36
CA PRO A 351 -58.49 -22.45 29.53
C PRO A 351 -59.47 -21.56 30.32
N PRO A 352 -60.52 -22.11 30.94
CA PRO A 352 -61.52 -21.33 31.65
C PRO A 352 -61.04 -20.89 33.04
N ALA A 353 -61.41 -19.67 33.40
CA ALA A 353 -61.24 -19.12 34.73
C ALA A 353 -62.40 -19.53 35.65
N GLY A 354 -62.06 -19.89 36.89
CA GLY A 354 -62.96 -19.78 38.05
C GLY A 354 -63.17 -21.08 38.81
N GLU A 355 -62.61 -21.15 40.02
CA GLU A 355 -63.43 -21.36 41.21
C GLU A 355 -62.69 -20.92 42.47
N GLU A 356 -63.50 -20.57 43.45
CA GLU A 356 -63.30 -19.62 44.54
C GLU A 356 -63.37 -20.38 45.88
N VAL A 357 -62.87 -19.77 46.97
CA VAL A 357 -63.30 -19.93 48.39
C VAL A 357 -62.53 -20.95 49.28
N PRO A 358 -62.38 -20.71 50.62
CA PRO A 358 -62.73 -19.52 51.44
C PRO A 358 -61.56 -18.72 51.99
#